data_AF-A0A1G7LY17-F1
#
_entry.id   AF-A0A1G7LY17-F1
#
_cell.length_a   1.000
_cell.length_b   1.000
_cell.length_c   1.000
_cell.angle_alpha   90.00
_cell.angle_beta   90.00
_cell.angle_gamma   90.00
#
_symmetry.space_group_name_H-M   'P 1'
#
loop_
_entity.id
_entity.type
_entity.pdbx_description
1 polymer ?
#
loop_
_entity_poly.entity_id
_entity_poly.type
_entity_poly.pdbx_seq_one_letter_code
_entity_poly.pdbx_strand_id
1 'polypeptide(L)'
;MWFSKNIASAVAILAFLSCNKDNTEPVSDIQCIPAVYLTSYCPTKTETHLVRLLRPTQYATRMDGSEGKEVYLAAVINLPQSLIKRDTVFQLQFHYDPNAEQQNKAVGYCNTNIAPAKMVVYDGVSESECP
;
A
#
# COMPACT_ATOMS: atom_id res chain seq x y z
N MET A 1 -52.14 22.06 45.84
CA MET A 1 -51.89 20.92 46.75
C MET A 1 -51.64 19.69 45.88
N TRP A 2 -50.67 18.81 46.06
CA TRP A 2 -49.48 18.70 46.90
C TRP A 2 -48.70 17.50 46.29
N PHE A 3 -47.38 17.61 46.30
CA PHE A 3 -46.34 16.67 45.89
C PHE A 3 -46.49 15.19 46.29
N SER A 4 -45.94 14.30 45.45
CA SER A 4 -44.96 13.23 45.82
C SER A 4 -44.63 12.39 44.57
N LYS A 5 -43.51 12.61 43.84
CA LYS A 5 -42.17 12.01 44.01
C LYS A 5 -42.16 10.51 44.34
N ASN A 6 -41.56 9.70 43.46
CA ASN A 6 -40.64 8.57 43.73
C ASN A 6 -39.93 8.21 42.40
N ILE A 7 -38.67 8.64 42.20
CA ILE A 7 -37.45 7.84 42.41
C ILE A 7 -37.39 6.66 41.43
N ALA A 8 -36.85 6.89 40.24
CA ALA A 8 -35.48 6.55 39.87
C ALA A 8 -35.30 5.06 39.52
N SER A 9 -35.09 4.80 38.23
CA SER A 9 -34.12 3.80 37.80
C SER A 9 -33.61 4.22 36.43
N ALA A 10 -32.55 5.02 36.48
CA ALA A 10 -31.69 5.26 35.34
C ALA A 10 -31.00 3.95 34.97
N VAL A 11 -31.59 3.20 34.05
CA VAL A 11 -30.85 2.18 33.32
C VAL A 11 -30.18 2.92 32.17
N ALA A 12 -29.08 3.60 32.51
CA ALA A 12 -28.12 4.05 31.51
C ALA A 12 -27.48 2.79 30.95
N ILE A 13 -28.09 2.24 29.90
CA ILE A 13 -27.45 1.30 28.99
C ILE A 13 -26.34 2.11 28.33
N LEU A 14 -25.18 2.16 29.00
CA LEU A 14 -23.90 2.34 28.36
C LEU A 14 -23.78 1.16 27.40
N ALA A 15 -24.41 1.29 26.24
CA ALA A 15 -24.06 0.53 25.08
C ALA A 15 -22.58 0.81 24.91
N PHE A 16 -21.78 -0.17 25.34
CA PHE A 16 -20.43 -0.34 24.89
C PHE A 16 -20.54 -0.21 23.37
N LEU A 17 -20.19 0.98 22.87
CA LEU A 17 -19.80 1.18 21.50
C LEU A 17 -18.60 0.26 21.35
N SER A 18 -18.89 -0.99 21.04
CA SER A 18 -17.95 -1.92 20.45
C SER A 18 -17.60 -1.28 19.13
N CYS A 19 -16.67 -0.32 19.18
CA CYS A 19 -15.74 -0.11 18.10
C CYS A 19 -15.11 -1.49 17.92
N ASN A 20 -15.74 -2.31 17.09
CA ASN A 20 -15.07 -3.38 16.40
C ASN A 20 -13.90 -2.68 15.74
N LYS A 21 -12.74 -2.78 16.40
CA LYS A 21 -11.47 -2.43 15.83
C LYS A 21 -11.35 -3.42 14.70
N ASP A 22 -11.84 -3.02 13.53
CA ASP A 22 -11.62 -3.72 12.28
C ASP A 22 -10.12 -4.01 12.29
N ASN A 23 -9.76 -5.29 12.30
CA ASN A 23 -8.37 -5.76 12.40
C ASN A 23 -7.66 -5.54 11.06
N THR A 24 -7.85 -4.36 10.52
CA THR A 24 -7.22 -3.90 9.31
C THR A 24 -5.84 -3.44 9.72
N GLU A 25 -4.82 -4.10 9.17
CA GLU A 25 -3.43 -3.66 9.35
C GLU A 25 -3.32 -2.15 9.03
N PRO A 26 -2.51 -1.40 9.80
CA PRO A 26 -2.43 0.04 9.62
C PRO A 26 -1.77 0.39 8.27
N VAL A 27 -2.27 1.46 7.66
CA VAL A 27 -1.60 2.12 6.52
C VAL A 27 -0.24 2.64 7.00
N SER A 28 0.81 2.44 6.20
CA SER A 28 2.14 2.94 6.55
C SER A 28 2.25 4.45 6.37
N ASP A 29 3.27 5.06 7.00
CA ASP A 29 3.73 6.39 6.61
C ASP A 29 4.22 6.39 5.15
N ILE A 30 4.22 7.58 4.54
CA ILE A 30 4.76 7.79 3.19
C ILE A 30 6.27 7.59 3.21
N GLN A 31 6.77 6.75 2.32
CA GLN A 31 8.19 6.55 2.05
C GLN A 31 8.59 7.24 0.75
N CYS A 32 9.84 7.68 0.68
CA CYS A 32 10.48 8.17 -0.53
C CYS A 32 11.63 7.24 -0.90
N ILE A 33 11.58 6.58 -2.06
CA ILE A 33 12.67 5.71 -2.53
C ILE A 33 12.92 5.94 -4.04
N PRO A 34 14.19 6.09 -4.47
CA PRO A 34 14.51 6.11 -5.90
C PRO A 34 14.13 4.78 -6.54
N ALA A 35 13.40 4.84 -7.65
CA ALA A 35 12.84 3.69 -8.33
C ALA A 35 13.07 3.76 -9.85
N VAL A 36 13.04 2.60 -10.50
CA VAL A 36 13.08 2.46 -11.95
C VAL A 36 11.86 1.67 -12.41
N TYR A 37 11.15 2.19 -13.40
CA TYR A 37 10.05 1.47 -14.04
C TYR A 37 10.59 0.27 -14.82
N LEU A 38 10.00 -0.92 -14.60
CA LEU A 38 10.35 -2.13 -15.34
C LEU A 38 9.32 -2.42 -16.43
N THR A 39 8.07 -2.62 -16.03
CA THR A 39 7.00 -3.09 -16.91
C THR A 39 5.63 -2.87 -16.26
N SER A 40 4.55 -2.99 -17.04
CA SER A 40 3.21 -3.18 -16.49
C SER A 40 3.19 -4.46 -15.64
N TYR A 41 2.50 -4.41 -14.51
CA TYR A 41 2.35 -5.56 -13.63
C TYR A 41 1.29 -6.53 -14.17
N CYS A 42 1.06 -7.63 -13.45
CA CYS A 42 0.05 -8.61 -13.79
C CYS A 42 -1.35 -7.97 -13.88
N PRO A 43 -2.33 -8.62 -14.54
CA PRO A 43 -3.71 -8.14 -14.55
C PRO A 43 -4.25 -7.99 -13.12
N THR A 44 -4.60 -6.77 -12.75
CA THR A 44 -5.12 -6.36 -11.44
C THR A 44 -6.40 -5.54 -11.64
N LYS A 45 -7.16 -5.30 -10.56
CA LYS A 45 -8.39 -4.50 -10.63
C LYS A 45 -8.11 -3.06 -11.08
N THR A 46 -7.05 -2.46 -10.57
CA THR A 46 -6.55 -1.13 -10.95
C THR A 46 -5.26 -1.28 -11.73
N GLU A 47 -5.00 -0.40 -12.70
CA GLU A 47 -3.73 -0.38 -13.43
C GLU A 47 -2.55 -0.28 -12.45
N THR A 48 -1.64 -1.25 -12.57
CA THR A 48 -0.52 -1.43 -11.66
C THR A 48 0.76 -1.65 -12.46
N HIS A 49 1.85 -1.07 -12.01
CA HIS A 49 3.15 -1.13 -12.68
C HIS A 49 4.22 -1.71 -11.78
N LEU A 50 5.07 -2.56 -12.33
CA LEU A 50 6.21 -3.12 -11.62
C LEU A 50 7.39 -2.14 -11.68
N VAL A 51 7.91 -1.80 -10.52
CA VAL A 51 9.12 -0.99 -10.38
C VAL A 51 10.18 -1.75 -9.59
N ARG A 52 11.45 -1.42 -9.85
CA ARG A 52 12.56 -1.78 -8.99
C ARG A 52 12.86 -0.62 -8.06
N LEU A 53 12.76 -0.86 -6.76
CA LEU A 53 13.24 0.08 -5.75
C LEU A 53 14.75 -0.06 -5.61
N LEU A 54 15.45 1.07 -5.65
CA LEU A 54 16.92 1.10 -5.58
C LEU A 54 17.46 1.10 -4.14
N ARG A 55 16.56 1.01 -3.15
CA ARG A 55 16.90 0.83 -1.74
C ARG A 55 16.01 -0.24 -1.08
N PRO A 56 16.50 -0.94 -0.05
CA PRO A 56 15.72 -1.93 0.68
C PRO A 56 14.51 -1.29 1.37
N THR A 57 13.38 -2.00 1.40
CA THR A 57 12.21 -1.67 2.22
C THR A 57 11.40 -2.92 2.52
N GLN A 58 10.71 -2.93 3.66
CA GLN A 58 9.79 -4.01 4.04
C GLN A 58 8.54 -4.07 3.15
N TYR A 59 8.25 -3.00 2.40
CA TYR A 59 7.09 -2.90 1.50
C TYR A 59 7.41 -3.31 0.06
N ALA A 60 8.53 -4.00 -0.16
CA ALA A 60 8.89 -4.59 -1.43
C ALA A 60 9.10 -6.10 -1.29
N THR A 61 8.89 -6.82 -2.39
CA THR A 61 9.30 -8.22 -2.51
C THR A 61 10.78 -8.25 -2.82
N ARG A 62 11.55 -8.91 -1.95
CA ARG A 62 12.97 -9.20 -2.18
C ARG A 62 13.11 -10.40 -3.11
N MET A 63 13.92 -10.26 -4.15
CA MET A 63 14.25 -11.33 -5.09
C MET A 63 15.74 -11.39 -5.37
N ASP A 64 16.23 -12.57 -5.72
CA ASP A 64 17.60 -12.74 -6.22
C ASP A 64 17.67 -12.22 -7.65
N GLY A 65 18.49 -11.19 -7.87
CA GLY A 65 18.78 -10.64 -9.19
C GLY A 65 19.88 -11.41 -9.90
N SER A 66 20.16 -10.99 -11.13
CA SER A 66 21.33 -11.46 -11.89
C SER A 66 22.62 -11.19 -11.09
N GLU A 67 23.56 -12.14 -11.13
CA GLU A 67 24.86 -12.06 -10.44
C GLU A 67 24.79 -12.15 -8.90
N GLY A 68 23.69 -12.65 -8.33
CA GLY A 68 23.56 -12.83 -6.87
C GLY A 68 23.34 -11.53 -6.11
N LYS A 69 22.96 -10.44 -6.79
CA LYS A 69 22.58 -9.17 -6.16
C LYS A 69 21.10 -9.18 -5.81
N GLU A 70 20.74 -8.83 -4.58
CA GLU A 70 19.34 -8.67 -4.20
C GLU A 70 18.69 -7.51 -4.98
N VAL A 71 17.43 -7.70 -5.38
CA VAL A 71 16.58 -6.65 -5.95
C VAL A 71 15.28 -6.55 -5.16
N TYR A 72 14.76 -5.33 -5.05
CA TYR A 72 13.53 -5.02 -4.33
C TYR A 72 12.48 -4.58 -5.34
N LEU A 73 11.42 -5.38 -5.50
CA LEU A 73 10.36 -5.14 -6.47
C LEU A 73 9.07 -4.73 -5.77
N ALA A 74 8.38 -3.73 -6.32
CA ALA A 74 7.07 -3.31 -5.86
C ALA A 74 6.13 -3.12 -7.05
N ALA A 75 4.88 -3.50 -6.85
CA ALA A 75 3.79 -3.25 -7.77
C ALA A 75 3.07 -1.96 -7.35
N VAL A 76 3.26 -0.88 -8.10
CA VAL A 76 2.76 0.46 -7.77
C VAL A 76 1.38 0.65 -8.39
N ILE A 77 0.39 0.85 -7.54
CA ILE A 77 -1.00 1.15 -7.91
C ILE A 77 -1.07 2.63 -8.30
N ASN A 78 -1.75 2.94 -9.41
CA ASN A 78 -1.97 4.31 -9.91
C ASN A 78 -0.69 5.10 -10.24
N LEU A 79 0.36 4.44 -10.73
CA LEU A 79 1.55 5.14 -11.22
C LEU A 79 1.20 6.01 -12.45
N PRO A 80 1.46 7.32 -12.45
CA PRO A 80 1.16 8.18 -13.60
C PRO A 80 1.92 7.80 -14.87
N GLN A 81 1.25 7.91 -16.02
CA GLN A 81 1.84 7.59 -17.33
C GLN A 81 3.12 8.38 -17.65
N SER A 82 3.27 9.60 -17.10
CA SER A 82 4.46 10.43 -17.27
C SER A 82 5.74 9.78 -16.72
N LEU A 83 5.60 8.82 -15.78
CA LEU A 83 6.69 8.09 -15.13
C LEU A 83 6.93 6.71 -15.73
N ILE A 84 6.10 6.27 -16.69
CA ILE A 84 6.25 5.00 -17.41
C ILE A 84 7.31 5.18 -18.51
N LYS A 85 8.55 5.42 -18.09
CA LYS A 85 9.71 5.55 -18.96
C LYS A 85 10.75 4.54 -18.51
N ARG A 86 11.10 3.62 -19.41
CA ARG A 86 12.19 2.66 -19.15
C ARG A 86 13.49 3.42 -18.90
N ASP A 87 14.33 2.86 -18.03
CA ASP A 87 15.70 3.31 -17.76
C ASP A 87 15.84 4.72 -17.16
N THR A 88 14.76 5.30 -16.63
CA THR A 88 14.80 6.57 -15.89
C THR A 88 14.59 6.33 -14.40
N VAL A 89 15.50 6.85 -13.57
CA VAL A 89 15.34 6.86 -12.12
C VAL A 89 14.43 8.02 -11.73
N PHE A 90 13.44 7.77 -10.87
CA PHE A 90 12.60 8.80 -10.27
C PHE A 90 12.44 8.59 -8.77
N GLN A 91 12.20 9.67 -8.03
CA GLN A 91 12.10 9.67 -6.57
C GLN A 91 10.66 9.33 -6.15
N LEU A 92 10.31 8.05 -6.10
CA LEU A 92 8.94 7.59 -5.86
C LEU A 92 8.53 7.86 -4.41
N GLN A 93 7.40 8.54 -4.22
CA GLN A 93 6.71 8.63 -2.94
C GLN A 93 5.52 7.66 -2.92
N PHE A 94 5.44 6.83 -1.88
CA PHE A 94 4.41 5.80 -1.76
C PHE A 94 4.10 5.44 -0.30
N HIS A 95 2.94 4.86 -0.07
CA HIS A 95 2.59 4.18 1.17
C HIS A 95 2.13 2.75 0.92
N TYR A 96 2.17 1.93 1.96
CA TYR A 96 1.59 0.60 1.99
C TYR A 96 0.19 0.66 2.61
N ASP A 97 -0.81 0.23 1.86
CA ASP A 97 -2.18 0.01 2.34
C ASP A 97 -2.58 -1.46 2.11
N PRO A 98 -2.72 -2.26 3.18
CA PRO A 98 -3.12 -3.67 3.11
C PRO A 98 -4.45 -3.88 2.37
N ASN A 99 -5.40 -2.95 2.48
CA ASN A 99 -6.68 -3.05 1.78
C ASN A 99 -6.49 -2.79 0.29
N ALA A 100 -5.69 -1.79 -0.07
CA ALA A 100 -5.39 -1.50 -1.46
C ALA A 100 -4.69 -2.71 -2.12
N GLU A 101 -3.72 -3.32 -1.44
CA GLU A 101 -3.09 -4.56 -1.92
C GLU A 101 -4.12 -5.69 -2.06
N GLN A 102 -4.92 -5.95 -1.02
CA GLN A 102 -5.94 -7.01 -1.04
C GLN A 102 -6.95 -6.83 -2.18
N GLN A 103 -7.39 -5.60 -2.44
CA GLN A 103 -8.36 -5.27 -3.50
C GLN A 103 -7.75 -5.30 -4.91
N ASN A 104 -6.43 -5.14 -5.02
CA ASN A 104 -5.72 -5.10 -6.29
C ASN A 104 -4.85 -6.34 -6.52
N LYS A 105 -5.01 -7.41 -5.73
CA LYS A 105 -4.35 -8.70 -5.98
C LYS A 105 -4.47 -9.11 -7.44
N ALA A 106 -3.40 -9.68 -7.98
CA ALA A 106 -3.38 -10.18 -9.35
C ALA A 106 -4.51 -11.22 -9.53
N VAL A 107 -5.40 -10.96 -10.50
CA VAL A 107 -6.61 -11.77 -10.76
C VAL A 107 -6.39 -12.84 -11.85
N GLY A 108 -5.13 -13.14 -12.19
CA GLY A 108 -4.79 -14.12 -13.22
C GLY A 108 -3.33 -14.57 -13.18
N TYR A 109 -2.92 -15.31 -14.20
CA TYR A 109 -1.54 -15.77 -14.33
C TYR A 109 -0.60 -14.58 -14.57
N CYS A 110 0.27 -14.31 -13.59
CA CYS A 110 1.47 -13.54 -13.82
C CYS A 110 2.39 -14.32 -14.76
N ASN A 111 3.04 -13.64 -15.70
CA ASN A 111 4.07 -14.26 -16.52
C ASN A 111 5.16 -14.82 -15.59
N THR A 112 5.76 -15.97 -15.90
CA THR A 112 6.66 -16.70 -14.97
C THR A 112 7.86 -15.88 -14.48
N ASN A 113 8.20 -14.81 -15.19
CA ASN A 113 9.29 -13.89 -14.86
C ASN A 113 8.89 -12.75 -13.90
N ILE A 114 7.60 -12.63 -13.57
CA ILE A 114 7.05 -11.60 -12.67
C ILE A 114 6.48 -12.35 -11.46
N ALA A 115 7.32 -12.60 -10.46
CA ALA A 115 6.86 -13.15 -9.19
C ALA A 115 5.87 -12.19 -8.51
N PRO A 116 4.98 -12.68 -7.61
CA PRO A 116 4.10 -11.81 -6.84
C PRO A 116 4.90 -10.74 -6.09
N ALA A 117 4.73 -9.49 -6.48
CA ALA A 117 5.33 -8.33 -5.84
C ALA A 117 4.35 -7.75 -4.81
N LYS A 118 4.89 -7.29 -3.67
CA LYS A 118 4.13 -6.45 -2.74
C LYS A 118 3.59 -5.22 -3.45
N MET A 119 2.38 -4.83 -3.11
CA MET A 119 1.73 -3.68 -3.73
C MET A 119 1.82 -2.43 -2.85
N VAL A 120 2.11 -1.30 -3.46
CA VAL A 120 2.17 0.02 -2.80
C VAL A 120 1.33 1.03 -3.58
N VAL A 121 0.83 2.05 -2.88
CA VAL A 121 0.00 3.10 -3.47
C VAL A 121 0.87 4.30 -3.79
N TYR A 122 0.77 4.83 -5.01
CA TYR A 122 1.46 6.03 -5.43
C TYR A 122 0.93 7.27 -4.69
N ASP A 123 1.82 8.04 -4.06
CA ASP A 123 1.51 9.35 -3.46
C ASP A 123 2.11 10.52 -4.24
N GLY A 124 3.17 10.29 -5.02
CA GLY A 124 3.85 11.38 -5.71
C GLY A 124 5.24 11.04 -6.22
N VAL A 125 5.90 12.09 -6.71
CA VAL A 125 7.35 12.11 -6.92
C VAL A 125 7.95 13.25 -6.15
N SER A 126 9.08 13.00 -5.51
CA SER A 126 9.87 14.04 -4.86
C SER A 126 10.70 14.80 -5.89
N GLU A 127 10.70 16.13 -5.80
CA GLU A 127 11.59 16.98 -6.60
C GLU A 127 13.04 16.96 -6.07
N SER A 128 13.21 16.69 -4.77
CA SER A 128 14.51 16.46 -4.14
C SER A 128 14.85 14.97 -4.10
N GLU A 129 16.14 14.65 -4.00
CA GLU A 129 16.60 13.29 -3.75
C GLU A 129 15.95 12.73 -2.48
N CYS A 130 15.48 11.48 -2.52
CA CYS A 130 14.96 10.84 -1.33
C CYS A 130 16.09 10.66 -0.30
N PRO A 131 15.83 10.98 0.98
CA PRO A 131 16.80 10.85 2.07
C PRO A 131 17.15 9.39 2.30
#